data_AF-A0A924TU73-F1
#
_entry.id   AF-A0A924TU73-F1
#
_cell.length_a   1.000
_cell.length_b   1.000
_cell.length_c   1.000
_cell.angle_alpha   90.00
_cell.angle_beta   90.00
_cell.angle_gamma   90.00
#
_symmetry.space_group_name_H-M   'P 1'
#
loop_
_entity.id
_entity.type
_entity.pdbx_description
1 polymer ?
#
loop_
_entity_poly.entity_id
_entity_poly.type
_entity_poly.pdbx_seq_one_letter_code
_entity_poly.pdbx_strand_id
1 'polypeptide(L)'
;MTNPLLSAAPLPDFAAIRPEHLTPALDLLLPAADAALERAVSADVAADYDALSAVLDVPLERLSRAWSAANHLNAVANTPELREAYNANLGRITEFHTRLGADERLYAKYKAVATGPAAAQLAPARAQALAHAMRDFVLSGAELQGAAKTRFAAIQQRSAEAGQSFSEHVLDATDGFVLYATTEQMAGVPADVCQAAREAAAAEGLAGHQLTLHLPVYLP
;
A
#
# COMPACT_ATOMS: atom_id res chain seq x y z
N MET A 1 -16.22 -19.08 6.72
CA MET A 1 -16.47 -17.65 6.92
C MET A 1 -15.93 -16.90 5.71
N THR A 2 -16.60 -15.83 5.27
CA THR A 2 -16.15 -15.02 4.13
C THR A 2 -14.99 -14.13 4.57
N ASN A 3 -13.90 -14.08 3.79
CA ASN A 3 -12.75 -13.23 4.09
C ASN A 3 -13.15 -11.73 4.00
N PRO A 4 -12.94 -10.92 5.05
CA PRO A 4 -13.40 -9.52 5.10
C PRO A 4 -12.71 -8.61 4.07
N LEU A 5 -11.49 -8.95 3.62
CA LEU A 5 -10.78 -8.23 2.57
C LEU A 5 -11.42 -8.38 1.19
N LEU A 6 -12.32 -9.36 1.02
CA LEU A 6 -13.07 -9.59 -0.23
C LEU A 6 -14.45 -8.93 -0.21
N SER A 7 -14.79 -8.20 0.85
CA SER A 7 -16.08 -7.54 1.00
C SER A 7 -16.26 -6.43 -0.02
N ALA A 8 -17.45 -6.37 -0.64
CA ALA A 8 -17.86 -5.28 -1.51
C ALA A 8 -18.53 -4.11 -0.76
N ALA A 9 -18.59 -4.17 0.57
CA ALA A 9 -19.15 -3.10 1.40
C ALA A 9 -18.44 -1.76 1.12
N PRO A 10 -19.13 -0.61 1.26
CA PRO A 10 -18.54 0.70 0.96
C PRO A 10 -17.37 1.06 1.89
N LEU A 11 -17.38 0.54 3.12
CA LEU A 11 -16.31 0.75 4.11
C LEU A 11 -15.66 -0.58 4.48
N PRO A 12 -14.32 -0.64 4.60
CA PRO A 12 -13.63 -1.81 5.15
C PRO A 12 -14.06 -2.05 6.61
N ASP A 13 -14.37 -3.31 6.94
CA ASP A 13 -14.59 -3.73 8.32
C ASP A 13 -13.23 -4.03 8.98
N PHE A 14 -12.53 -2.97 9.39
CA PHE A 14 -11.19 -3.07 9.97
C PHE A 14 -11.14 -3.98 11.20
N ALA A 15 -12.20 -4.00 12.01
CA ALA A 15 -12.27 -4.83 13.21
C ALA A 15 -12.31 -6.33 12.89
N ALA A 16 -12.80 -6.70 11.70
CA ALA A 16 -12.84 -8.09 11.25
C ALA A 16 -11.54 -8.55 10.55
N ILE A 17 -10.70 -7.63 10.08
CA ILE A 17 -9.46 -7.97 9.36
C ILE A 17 -8.42 -8.49 10.36
N ARG A 18 -7.81 -9.64 10.03
CA ARG A 18 -6.80 -10.31 10.83
C ARG A 18 -5.64 -10.75 9.94
N PRO A 19 -4.43 -10.95 10.49
CA PRO A 19 -3.25 -11.34 9.71
C PRO A 19 -3.49 -12.56 8.81
N GLU A 20 -4.22 -13.58 9.29
CA GLU A 20 -4.51 -14.79 8.53
C GLU A 20 -5.43 -14.57 7.31
N HIS A 21 -6.04 -13.39 7.16
CA HIS A 21 -6.89 -13.05 6.02
C HIS A 21 -6.09 -12.54 4.82
N LEU A 22 -4.86 -12.04 4.99
CA LEU A 22 -4.10 -11.36 3.94
C LEU A 22 -3.77 -12.31 2.77
N THR A 23 -3.00 -13.37 3.04
CA THR A 23 -2.57 -14.32 1.99
C THR A 23 -3.76 -14.94 1.26
N PRO A 24 -4.81 -15.48 1.93
CA PRO A 24 -5.95 -16.06 1.22
C PRO A 24 -6.74 -15.07 0.38
N ALA A 25 -6.78 -13.78 0.75
CA ALA A 25 -7.41 -12.76 -0.09
C ALA A 25 -6.59 -12.54 -1.36
N LEU A 26 -5.27 -12.42 -1.23
CA LEU A 26 -4.37 -12.17 -2.36
C LEU A 26 -4.25 -13.38 -3.31
N ASP A 27 -4.38 -14.60 -2.79
CA ASP A 27 -4.45 -15.82 -3.60
C ASP A 27 -5.67 -15.85 -4.54
N LEU A 28 -6.68 -15.02 -4.28
CA LEU A 28 -7.85 -14.85 -5.16
C LEU A 28 -7.74 -13.58 -6.01
N LEU A 29 -7.29 -12.48 -5.42
CA LEU A 29 -7.28 -11.17 -6.07
C LEU A 29 -6.16 -11.03 -7.11
N LEU A 30 -4.96 -11.56 -6.85
CA LEU A 30 -3.85 -11.49 -7.82
C LEU A 30 -4.15 -12.28 -9.09
N PRO A 31 -4.61 -13.56 -9.04
CA PRO A 31 -4.98 -14.28 -10.26
C PRO A 31 -6.13 -13.62 -11.03
N ALA A 32 -7.11 -13.04 -10.33
CA ALA A 32 -8.20 -12.31 -10.98
C ALA A 32 -7.69 -11.05 -11.71
N ALA A 33 -6.73 -10.34 -11.12
CA ALA A 33 -6.10 -9.17 -11.72
C ALA A 33 -5.20 -9.54 -12.92
N ASP A 34 -4.43 -10.64 -12.83
CA ASP A 34 -3.67 -11.17 -13.97
C ASP A 34 -4.60 -11.61 -15.11
N ALA A 35 -5.70 -12.30 -14.81
CA ALA A 35 -6.68 -12.70 -15.82
C ALA A 35 -7.33 -11.49 -16.50
N ALA A 36 -7.55 -10.40 -15.75
CA ALA A 36 -8.04 -9.14 -16.28
C ALA A 36 -7.03 -8.52 -17.25
N LEU A 37 -5.73 -8.51 -16.91
CA LEU A 37 -4.66 -8.05 -17.80
C LEU A 37 -4.62 -8.87 -19.09
N GLU A 38 -4.60 -10.19 -19.00
CA GLU A 38 -4.55 -11.06 -20.19
C GLU A 38 -5.78 -10.89 -21.08
N ARG A 39 -6.97 -10.74 -20.49
CA ARG A 39 -8.17 -10.42 -21.25
C ARG A 39 -8.07 -9.03 -21.89
N ALA A 40 -7.62 -8.03 -21.14
CA ALA A 40 -7.52 -6.66 -21.61
C ALA A 40 -6.55 -6.53 -22.79
N VAL A 41 -5.50 -7.34 -22.87
CA VAL A 41 -4.53 -7.30 -23.99
C VAL A 41 -4.87 -8.24 -25.15
N SER A 42 -5.87 -9.11 -25.00
CA SER A 42 -6.33 -10.05 -26.04
C SER A 42 -6.98 -9.37 -27.25
N ALA A 43 -7.17 -10.09 -28.36
CA ALA A 43 -7.84 -9.58 -29.56
C ALA A 43 -9.34 -9.29 -29.34
N ASP A 44 -9.97 -9.88 -28.32
CA ASP A 44 -11.41 -9.74 -28.04
C ASP A 44 -11.78 -8.38 -27.44
N VAL A 45 -10.79 -7.66 -26.92
CA VAL A 45 -10.99 -6.33 -26.32
C VAL A 45 -10.45 -5.29 -27.29
N ALA A 46 -11.31 -4.39 -27.77
CA ALA A 46 -10.88 -3.30 -28.64
C ALA A 46 -9.92 -2.35 -27.89
N ALA A 47 -9.05 -1.66 -28.63
CA ALA A 47 -8.27 -0.54 -28.11
C ALA A 47 -9.18 0.70 -27.97
N ASP A 48 -10.09 0.62 -27.01
CA ASP A 48 -11.07 1.64 -26.65
C ASP A 48 -11.03 1.87 -25.13
N TYR A 49 -11.24 3.12 -24.71
CA TYR A 49 -11.12 3.50 -23.30
C TYR A 49 -12.11 2.74 -22.42
N ASP A 50 -13.39 2.70 -22.82
CA ASP A 50 -14.44 2.06 -22.02
C ASP A 50 -14.31 0.54 -22.06
N ALA A 51 -13.90 -0.03 -23.20
CA ALA A 51 -13.63 -1.45 -23.32
C ALA A 51 -12.49 -1.90 -22.39
N LEU A 52 -11.39 -1.13 -22.31
CA LEU A 52 -10.27 -1.45 -21.40
C LEU A 52 -10.68 -1.29 -19.93
N SER A 53 -11.29 -0.15 -19.60
CA SER A 53 -11.78 0.16 -18.23
C SER A 53 -12.74 -0.92 -17.73
N ALA A 54 -13.70 -1.36 -18.55
CA ALA A 54 -14.67 -2.40 -18.18
C ALA A 54 -14.03 -3.76 -17.86
N VAL A 55 -12.82 -4.04 -18.36
CA VAL A 55 -12.09 -5.28 -18.07
C VAL A 55 -11.15 -5.14 -16.87
N LEU A 56 -10.43 -4.02 -16.78
CA LEU A 56 -9.34 -3.84 -15.83
C LEU A 56 -9.79 -3.28 -14.48
N ASP A 57 -10.71 -2.31 -14.48
CA ASP A 57 -10.89 -1.45 -13.31
C ASP A 57 -11.45 -2.23 -12.13
N VAL A 58 -12.44 -3.10 -12.35
CA VAL A 58 -13.08 -3.84 -11.25
C VAL A 58 -12.12 -4.83 -10.57
N PRO A 59 -11.38 -5.70 -11.29
CA PRO A 59 -10.40 -6.59 -10.65
C PRO A 59 -9.24 -5.83 -9.97
N LEU A 60 -8.70 -4.80 -10.62
CA LEU A 60 -7.61 -4.00 -10.06
C LEU A 60 -8.04 -3.21 -8.82
N GLU A 61 -9.24 -2.63 -8.84
CA GLU A 61 -9.80 -1.91 -7.69
C GLU A 61 -10.01 -2.85 -6.50
N ARG A 62 -10.48 -4.08 -6.73
CA ARG A 62 -10.63 -5.07 -5.64
C ARG A 62 -9.29 -5.42 -5.00
N LEU A 63 -8.24 -5.63 -5.80
CA LEU A 63 -6.89 -5.84 -5.31
C LEU A 63 -6.37 -4.63 -4.52
N SER A 64 -6.52 -3.44 -5.10
CA SER A 64 -6.11 -2.16 -4.49
C SER A 64 -6.78 -1.92 -3.15
N ARG A 65 -8.11 -2.12 -3.06
CA ARG A 65 -8.88 -1.95 -1.82
C ARG A 65 -8.44 -2.89 -0.71
N ALA A 66 -8.24 -4.17 -1.03
CA ALA A 66 -7.77 -5.15 -0.05
C ALA A 66 -6.37 -4.81 0.46
N TRP A 67 -5.44 -4.50 -0.45
CA TRP A 67 -4.07 -4.16 -0.08
C TRP A 67 -3.98 -2.82 0.67
N SER A 68 -4.78 -1.83 0.29
CA SER A 68 -4.88 -0.54 0.99
C SER A 68 -5.31 -0.72 2.45
N ALA A 69 -6.29 -1.60 2.71
CA ALA A 69 -6.72 -1.90 4.08
C ALA A 69 -5.60 -2.58 4.90
N ALA A 70 -4.87 -3.54 4.30
CA ALA A 70 -3.74 -4.20 4.95
C ALA A 70 -2.59 -3.21 5.24
N ASN A 71 -2.24 -2.37 4.27
CA ASN A 71 -1.21 -1.34 4.43
C ASN A 71 -1.59 -0.30 5.51
N HIS A 72 -2.86 0.11 5.55
CA HIS A 72 -3.33 1.02 6.60
C HIS A 72 -3.16 0.42 7.99
N LEU A 73 -3.63 -0.82 8.21
CA LEU A 73 -3.47 -1.51 9.49
C LEU A 73 -2.00 -1.70 9.86
N ASN A 74 -1.13 -2.02 8.89
CA ASN A 74 0.32 -2.13 9.11
C ASN A 74 0.92 -0.80 9.63
N ALA A 75 0.36 0.34 9.24
CA ALA A 75 0.84 1.67 9.63
C ALA A 75 0.24 2.18 10.96
N VAL A 76 -1.00 1.84 11.30
CA VAL A 76 -1.72 2.43 12.45
C VAL A 76 -2.01 1.44 13.59
N ALA A 77 -1.89 0.14 13.33
CA ALA A 77 -2.21 -0.93 14.26
C ALA A 77 -1.25 -2.11 14.04
N ASN A 78 0.05 -1.81 13.93
CA ASN A 78 1.09 -2.81 13.69
C ASN A 78 1.14 -3.83 14.84
N THR A 79 1.21 -5.11 14.49
CA THR A 79 1.58 -6.19 15.42
C THR A 79 2.61 -7.09 14.74
N PRO A 80 3.40 -7.89 15.49
CA PRO A 80 4.35 -8.82 14.89
C PRO A 80 3.70 -9.76 13.85
N GLU A 81 2.51 -10.27 14.14
CA GLU A 81 1.78 -11.18 13.24
C GLU A 81 1.29 -10.47 11.97
N LEU A 82 0.79 -9.24 12.11
CA LEU A 82 0.38 -8.44 10.96
C LEU A 82 1.58 -8.06 10.09
N ARG A 83 2.69 -7.66 10.71
CA ARG A 83 3.95 -7.33 10.05
C ARG A 83 4.48 -8.52 9.25
N GLU A 84 4.49 -9.71 9.85
CA GLU A 84 4.89 -10.96 9.17
C GLU A 84 3.99 -11.25 7.96
N ALA A 85 2.67 -11.22 8.15
CA ALA A 85 1.71 -11.49 7.07
C ALA A 85 1.78 -10.45 5.93
N TYR A 86 2.03 -9.18 6.26
CA TYR A 86 2.26 -8.11 5.30
C TYR A 86 3.54 -8.34 4.51
N ASN A 87 4.66 -8.60 5.19
CA ASN A 87 5.97 -8.83 4.57
C ASN A 87 5.98 -10.06 3.66
N ALA A 88 5.27 -11.12 4.04
CA ALA A 88 5.11 -12.32 3.22
C ALA A 88 4.41 -12.05 1.87
N ASN A 89 3.66 -10.95 1.75
CA ASN A 89 2.89 -10.62 0.54
C ASN A 89 3.37 -9.37 -0.21
N LEU A 90 4.16 -8.50 0.44
CA LEU A 90 4.64 -7.24 -0.14
C LEU A 90 5.36 -7.45 -1.49
N GLY A 91 6.19 -8.49 -1.58
CA GLY A 91 6.91 -8.82 -2.82
C GLY A 91 5.96 -9.17 -3.97
N ARG A 92 4.93 -9.99 -3.70
CA ARG A 92 3.94 -10.40 -4.72
C ARG A 92 3.18 -9.19 -5.28
N ILE A 93 2.79 -8.27 -4.41
CA ILE A 93 2.09 -7.04 -4.79
C ILE A 93 3.00 -6.11 -5.61
N THR A 94 4.25 -5.95 -5.16
CA THR A 94 5.24 -5.10 -5.83
C THR A 94 5.57 -5.64 -7.21
N GLU A 95 5.79 -6.96 -7.32
CA GLU A 95 6.01 -7.65 -8.59
C GLU A 95 4.83 -7.45 -9.54
N PHE A 96 3.60 -7.70 -9.09
CA PHE A 96 2.39 -7.56 -9.90
C PHE A 96 2.26 -6.14 -10.49
N HIS A 97 2.33 -5.10 -9.65
CA HIS A 97 2.17 -3.71 -10.12
C HIS A 97 3.34 -3.28 -11.02
N THR A 98 4.55 -3.74 -10.75
CA THR A 98 5.72 -3.48 -11.62
C THR A 98 5.52 -4.12 -12.99
N ARG A 99 5.04 -5.37 -13.04
CA ARG A 99 4.69 -6.05 -14.30
C ARG A 99 3.56 -5.32 -15.04
N LEU A 100 2.48 -4.98 -14.35
CA LEU A 100 1.32 -4.31 -14.93
C LEU A 100 1.71 -2.96 -15.54
N GLY A 101 2.45 -2.13 -14.81
CA GLY A 101 2.90 -0.82 -15.26
C GLY A 101 3.95 -0.86 -16.37
N ALA A 102 4.63 -1.99 -16.56
CA ALA A 102 5.63 -2.20 -17.61
C ALA A 102 5.19 -3.20 -18.70
N ASP A 103 3.91 -3.59 -18.73
CA ASP A 103 3.38 -4.50 -19.74
C ASP A 103 3.27 -3.77 -21.09
N GLU A 104 4.11 -4.18 -22.02
CA GLU A 104 4.23 -3.55 -23.35
C GLU A 104 2.96 -3.71 -24.19
N ARG A 105 2.22 -4.81 -23.99
CA ARG A 105 0.98 -5.09 -24.72
C ARG A 105 -0.13 -4.16 -24.24
N LEU A 106 -0.23 -3.98 -22.92
CA LEU A 106 -1.17 -3.05 -22.33
C LEU A 106 -0.83 -1.61 -22.71
N TYR A 107 0.45 -1.22 -22.61
CA TYR A 107 0.90 0.10 -23.03
C TYR A 107 0.61 0.36 -24.52
N ALA A 108 0.78 -0.64 -25.39
CA ALA A 108 0.41 -0.52 -26.80
C ALA A 108 -1.09 -0.27 -27.00
N LYS A 109 -1.97 -0.90 -26.22
CA LYS A 109 -3.42 -0.62 -26.27
C LYS A 109 -3.76 0.80 -25.82
N TYR A 110 -3.18 1.27 -24.72
CA TYR A 110 -3.38 2.65 -24.27
C TYR A 110 -2.86 3.68 -25.30
N LYS A 111 -1.72 3.40 -25.94
CA LYS A 111 -1.21 4.21 -27.06
C LYS A 111 -2.20 4.25 -28.23
N ALA A 112 -2.73 3.10 -28.63
CA ALA A 112 -3.71 3.02 -29.71
C ALA A 112 -5.00 3.78 -29.38
N VAL A 113 -5.45 3.76 -28.12
CA VAL A 113 -6.57 4.60 -27.67
C VAL A 113 -6.22 6.08 -27.81
N ALA A 114 -5.04 6.49 -27.31
CA ALA A 114 -4.60 7.89 -27.29
C ALA A 114 -4.35 8.50 -28.68
N THR A 115 -3.90 7.70 -29.65
CA THR A 115 -3.66 8.16 -31.04
C THR A 115 -4.85 7.91 -31.97
N GLY A 116 -5.85 7.17 -31.51
CA GLY A 116 -7.04 6.84 -32.28
C GLY A 116 -8.05 8.01 -32.37
N PRO A 117 -8.98 7.96 -33.35
CA PRO A 117 -9.97 9.02 -33.55
C PRO A 117 -10.96 9.17 -32.37
N ALA A 118 -11.13 8.12 -31.55
CA ALA A 118 -11.98 8.15 -30.37
C ALA A 118 -11.38 9.00 -29.23
N ALA A 119 -10.05 9.22 -29.19
CA ALA A 119 -9.41 10.05 -28.17
C ALA A 119 -9.98 11.47 -28.12
N ALA A 120 -10.23 12.06 -29.29
CA ALA A 120 -10.77 13.42 -29.42
C ALA A 120 -12.23 13.55 -28.94
N GLN A 121 -12.92 12.42 -28.74
CA GLN A 121 -14.32 12.37 -28.31
C GLN A 121 -14.46 12.06 -26.81
N LEU A 122 -13.35 11.76 -26.12
CA LEU A 122 -13.36 11.50 -24.68
C LEU A 122 -13.77 12.76 -23.91
N ALA A 123 -14.65 12.58 -22.93
CA ALA A 123 -14.95 13.63 -21.97
C ALA A 123 -13.66 14.08 -21.26
N PRO A 124 -13.54 15.35 -20.81
CA PRO A 124 -12.30 15.89 -20.26
C PRO A 124 -11.68 15.04 -19.14
N ALA A 125 -12.49 14.48 -18.24
CA ALA A 125 -12.01 13.62 -17.16
C ALA A 125 -11.37 12.32 -17.69
N ARG A 126 -11.95 11.69 -18.71
CA ARG A 126 -11.40 10.46 -19.33
C ARG A 126 -10.14 10.76 -20.14
N ALA A 127 -10.11 11.87 -20.86
CA ALA A 127 -8.90 12.33 -21.56
C ALA A 127 -7.74 12.56 -20.58
N GLN A 128 -8.01 13.19 -19.43
CA GLN A 128 -7.01 13.39 -18.38
C GLN A 128 -6.55 12.06 -17.77
N ALA A 129 -7.47 11.14 -17.47
CA ALA A 129 -7.13 9.82 -16.95
C ALA A 129 -6.26 9.02 -17.94
N LEU A 130 -6.57 9.07 -19.23
CA LEU A 130 -5.75 8.47 -20.28
C LEU A 130 -4.36 9.09 -20.34
N ALA A 131 -4.25 10.42 -20.26
CA ALA A 131 -2.97 11.12 -20.23
C ALA A 131 -2.11 10.73 -19.01
N HIS A 132 -2.74 10.60 -17.83
CA HIS A 132 -2.06 10.11 -16.62
C HIS A 132 -1.60 8.66 -16.78
N ALA A 133 -2.46 7.76 -17.27
CA ALA A 133 -2.08 6.37 -17.51
C ALA A 133 -0.86 6.28 -18.44
N MET A 134 -0.87 7.04 -19.54
CA MET A 134 0.25 7.12 -20.49
C MET A 134 1.56 7.58 -19.84
N ARG A 135 1.51 8.66 -19.02
CA ARG A 135 2.66 9.13 -18.23
C ARG A 135 3.15 8.04 -17.28
N ASP A 136 2.23 7.37 -16.58
CA ASP A 136 2.54 6.42 -15.53
C ASP A 136 3.15 5.12 -16.11
N PHE A 137 2.77 4.70 -17.32
CA PHE A 137 3.47 3.63 -18.06
C PHE A 137 4.94 3.98 -18.31
N VAL A 138 5.23 5.20 -18.78
CA VAL A 138 6.60 5.65 -19.03
C VAL A 138 7.40 5.68 -17.73
N LEU A 139 6.82 6.22 -16.64
CA LEU A 139 7.45 6.26 -15.32
C LEU A 139 7.63 4.87 -14.70
N SER A 140 6.80 3.90 -15.09
CA SER A 140 6.91 2.49 -14.70
C SER A 140 7.90 1.71 -15.57
N GLY A 141 8.58 2.38 -16.51
CA GLY A 141 9.60 1.76 -17.35
C GLY A 141 9.06 0.96 -18.53
N ALA A 142 7.84 1.21 -18.99
CA ALA A 142 7.23 0.50 -20.13
C ALA A 142 8.02 0.66 -21.46
N GLU A 143 8.89 1.67 -21.56
CA GLU A 143 9.76 1.90 -22.73
C GLU A 143 11.19 1.39 -22.53
N LEU A 144 11.52 0.85 -21.34
CA LEU A 144 12.81 0.24 -21.08
C LEU A 144 12.90 -1.13 -21.75
N GLN A 145 14.09 -1.47 -22.24
CA GLN A 145 14.36 -2.74 -22.92
C GLN A 145 15.56 -3.46 -22.30
N GLY A 146 15.60 -4.78 -22.48
CA GLY A 146 16.72 -5.62 -22.08
C GLY A 146 17.15 -5.42 -20.62
N ALA A 147 18.45 -5.21 -20.41
CA ALA A 147 19.03 -5.06 -19.08
C ALA A 147 18.46 -3.90 -18.26
N ALA A 148 18.02 -2.81 -18.92
CA ALA A 148 17.44 -1.66 -18.23
C ALA A 148 16.09 -2.01 -17.59
N LYS A 149 15.24 -2.77 -18.30
CA LYS A 149 13.94 -3.25 -17.79
C LYS A 149 14.12 -4.18 -16.60
N THR A 150 15.02 -5.16 -16.72
CA THR A 150 15.36 -6.08 -15.61
C THR A 150 15.90 -5.32 -14.39
N ARG A 151 16.75 -4.31 -14.62
CA ARG A 151 17.30 -3.50 -13.54
C ARG A 151 16.24 -2.65 -12.85
N PHE A 152 15.31 -2.07 -13.61
CA PHE A 152 14.20 -1.29 -13.06
C PHE A 152 13.33 -2.15 -12.13
N ALA A 153 12.94 -3.35 -12.56
CA ALA A 153 12.16 -4.26 -11.72
C ALA A 153 12.88 -4.64 -10.43
N ALA A 154 14.19 -4.91 -10.50
CA ALA A 154 15.00 -5.18 -9.31
C ALA A 154 15.11 -3.96 -8.36
N ILE A 155 15.11 -2.73 -8.90
CA ILE A 155 15.09 -1.51 -8.08
C ILE A 155 13.74 -1.35 -7.38
N GLN A 156 12.62 -1.55 -8.08
CA GLN A 156 11.28 -1.44 -7.50
C GLN A 156 11.11 -2.40 -6.31
N GLN A 157 11.50 -3.66 -6.50
CA GLN A 157 11.45 -4.66 -5.43
C GLN A 157 12.28 -4.26 -4.20
N ARG A 158 13.56 -3.90 -4.43
CA ARG A 158 14.45 -3.48 -3.34
C ARG A 158 13.99 -2.20 -2.65
N SER A 159 13.38 -1.27 -3.39
CA SER A 159 12.85 -0.03 -2.84
C SER A 159 11.66 -0.29 -1.91
N ALA A 160 10.77 -1.21 -2.28
CA ALA A 160 9.65 -1.61 -1.43
C ALA A 160 10.13 -2.28 -0.14
N GLU A 161 11.07 -3.23 -0.26
CA GLU A 161 11.70 -3.91 0.89
C GLU A 161 12.42 -2.93 1.82
N ALA A 162 13.25 -2.04 1.27
CA ALA A 162 13.99 -1.05 2.06
C ALA A 162 13.05 -0.04 2.72
N GLY A 163 11.99 0.40 2.03
CA GLY A 163 10.98 1.30 2.58
C GLY A 163 10.23 0.67 3.76
N GLN A 164 9.83 -0.60 3.62
CA GLN A 164 9.17 -1.33 4.70
C GLN A 164 10.11 -1.55 5.89
N SER A 165 11.35 -1.98 5.65
CA SER A 165 12.35 -2.17 6.71
C SER A 165 12.68 -0.86 7.43
N PHE A 166 12.78 0.26 6.70
CA PHE A 166 12.97 1.57 7.32
C PHE A 166 11.79 1.94 8.23
N SER A 167 10.56 1.74 7.77
CA SER A 167 9.35 2.00 8.56
C SER A 167 9.34 1.18 9.85
N GLU A 168 9.68 -0.11 9.78
CA GLU A 168 9.76 -1.00 10.93
C GLU A 168 10.86 -0.56 11.90
N HIS A 169 12.06 -0.24 11.41
CA HIS A 169 13.16 0.23 12.26
C HIS A 169 12.83 1.55 12.97
N VAL A 170 12.13 2.48 12.31
CA VAL A 170 11.70 3.74 12.92
C VAL A 170 10.68 3.48 14.03
N LEU A 171 9.70 2.60 13.77
CA LEU A 171 8.72 2.20 14.78
C LEU A 171 9.42 1.56 15.99
N ASP A 172 10.23 0.53 15.75
CA ASP A 172 10.91 -0.23 16.79
C ASP A 172 11.89 0.65 17.60
N ALA A 173 12.56 1.62 16.97
CA ALA A 173 13.44 2.56 17.66
C ALA A 173 12.67 3.59 18.52
N THR A 174 11.49 4.00 18.06
CA THR A 174 10.61 4.92 18.81
C THR A 174 10.04 4.20 20.04
N ASP A 175 9.52 2.99 19.84
CA ASP A 175 8.88 2.18 20.88
C ASP A 175 9.91 1.61 21.89
N GLY A 176 11.14 1.34 21.44
CA GLY A 176 12.20 0.78 22.27
C GLY A 176 12.85 1.77 23.24
N PHE A 177 12.65 3.08 23.08
CA PHE A 177 13.20 4.07 24.01
C PHE A 177 12.26 4.31 25.20
N VAL A 178 12.79 4.10 26.40
CA VAL A 178 12.10 4.44 27.65
C VAL A 178 13.07 5.14 28.60
N LEU A 179 12.63 6.27 29.16
CA LEU A 179 13.30 6.97 30.26
C LEU A 179 12.37 7.03 31.47
N TYR A 180 12.82 6.50 32.60
CA TYR A 180 12.13 6.63 33.87
C TYR A 180 12.64 7.84 34.65
N ALA A 181 11.72 8.74 35.00
CA ALA A 181 12.00 9.98 35.71
C ALA A 181 11.27 10.04 37.06
N THR A 182 11.94 10.60 38.07
CA THR A 182 11.31 10.92 39.35
C THR A 182 10.41 12.13 39.23
N THR A 183 9.50 12.34 40.19
CA THR A 183 8.62 13.52 40.22
C THR A 183 9.40 14.83 40.21
N GLU A 184 10.55 14.86 40.89
CA GLU A 184 11.42 16.04 40.94
C GLU A 184 12.05 16.35 39.58
N GLN A 185 12.37 15.32 38.79
CA GLN A 185 12.92 15.48 37.43
C GLN A 185 11.89 15.97 36.41
N MET A 186 10.59 15.89 36.73
CA MET A 186 9.49 16.39 35.90
C MET A 186 9.19 17.88 36.10
N ALA A 187 10.02 18.61 36.86
CA ALA A 187 9.83 20.03 37.11
C ALA A 187 9.81 20.84 35.80
N GLY A 188 8.69 21.51 35.52
CA GLY A 188 8.48 22.33 34.32
C GLY A 188 7.73 21.63 33.19
N VAL A 189 7.51 20.31 33.29
CA VAL A 189 6.72 19.55 32.32
C VAL A 189 5.21 19.80 32.55
N PRO A 190 4.39 19.95 31.49
CA PRO A 190 2.94 20.13 31.61
C PRO A 190 2.24 19.03 32.43
N ALA A 191 1.19 19.41 33.16
CA ALA A 191 0.53 18.52 34.12
C ALA A 191 -0.17 17.32 33.48
N ASP A 192 -0.71 17.48 32.27
CA ASP A 192 -1.30 16.42 31.46
C ASP A 192 -0.25 15.39 31.02
N VAL A 193 0.92 15.84 30.59
CA VAL A 193 2.06 14.97 30.24
C VAL A 193 2.56 14.22 31.48
N CYS A 194 2.69 14.91 32.62
CA CYS A 194 3.01 14.27 33.90
C CYS A 194 1.97 13.23 34.33
N GLN A 195 0.69 13.43 34.02
CA GLN A 195 -0.33 12.44 34.33
C GLN A 195 -0.20 11.21 33.42
N ALA A 196 -0.11 11.41 32.11
CA ALA A 196 0.03 10.32 31.14
C ALA A 196 1.30 9.48 31.38
N ALA A 197 2.44 10.13 31.63
CA ALA A 197 3.70 9.45 31.91
C ALA A 197 3.65 8.63 33.21
N ARG A 198 2.89 9.09 34.22
CA ARG A 198 2.71 8.35 35.49
C ARG A 198 1.81 7.13 35.31
N GLU A 199 0.73 7.28 34.53
CA GLU A 199 -0.16 6.18 34.19
C GLU A 199 0.58 5.09 33.39
N ALA A 200 1.44 5.49 32.45
CA ALA A 200 2.28 4.58 31.70
C ALA A 200 3.24 3.79 32.62
N ALA A 201 3.98 4.47 33.50
CA ALA A 201 4.85 3.80 34.48
C ALA A 201 4.07 2.84 35.40
N ALA A 202 2.89 3.25 35.86
CA ALA A 202 2.03 2.43 36.72
C ALA A 202 1.49 1.19 36.00
N ALA A 203 1.22 1.27 34.69
CA ALA A 203 0.80 0.12 33.88
C ALA A 203 1.90 -0.96 33.80
N GLU A 204 3.17 -0.57 33.90
CA GLU A 204 4.31 -1.48 34.03
C GLU A 204 4.63 -1.87 35.49
N GLY A 205 3.84 -1.40 36.46
CA GLY A 205 4.06 -1.66 37.88
C GLY A 205 5.24 -0.87 38.48
N LEU A 206 5.68 0.19 37.81
CA LEU A 206 6.79 1.03 38.23
C LEU A 206 6.28 2.35 38.85
N ALA A 207 7.08 2.92 39.74
CA ALA A 207 6.84 4.25 40.29
C ALA A 207 7.52 5.34 39.43
N GLY A 208 7.03 6.58 39.53
CA GLY A 208 7.57 7.72 38.79
C GLY A 208 6.85 7.97 37.48
N HIS A 209 7.59 8.42 36.47
CA HIS A 209 7.07 8.83 35.17
C HIS A 209 7.85 8.13 34.04
N GLN A 210 7.13 7.54 33.11
CA GLN A 210 7.68 6.91 31.92
C GLN A 210 7.63 7.88 30.74
N LEU A 211 8.79 8.23 30.20
CA LEU A 211 8.95 9.11 29.04
C LEU A 211 9.40 8.29 27.83
N THR A 212 8.83 8.60 26.67
CA THR A 212 9.07 7.91 25.39
C THR A 212 9.40 8.94 24.30
N LEU A 213 9.76 8.46 23.10
CA LEU A 213 9.99 9.32 21.94
C LEU A 213 8.72 9.65 21.14
N HIS A 214 7.55 9.17 21.59
CA HIS A 214 6.30 9.52 20.94
C HIS A 214 6.06 11.02 21.04
N LEU A 215 5.60 11.63 19.95
CA LEU A 215 5.48 13.08 19.82
C LEU A 215 4.70 13.77 20.96
N PRO A 216 3.59 13.19 21.50
CA PRO A 216 2.88 13.78 22.64
C PRO A 216 3.69 13.81 23.95
N VAL A 217 4.82 13.11 24.04
CA VAL A 217 5.71 13.08 25.21
C VAL A 217 7.02 13.82 24.93
N TYR A 218 7.56 13.72 23.71
CA TYR A 218 8.84 14.31 23.34
C TYR A 218 8.80 15.84 23.16
N LEU A 219 7.71 16.38 22.63
CA LEU A 219 7.60 17.79 22.23
C LEU A 219 7.16 18.79 23.31
N PRO A 220 6.20 18.47 24.22
CA PRO A 220 5.64 19.45 25.16
C PRO A 220 6.66 20.09 26.10
#